data_AF-A0A1B6LJR6-F1
#
_entry.id   AF-A0A1B6LJR6-F1
#
_cell.length_a   1.000
_cell.length_b   1.000
_cell.length_c   1.000
_cell.angle_alpha   90.00
_cell.angle_beta   90.00
_cell.angle_gamma   90.00
#
_symmetry.space_group_name_H-M   'P 1'
#
loop_
_entity.id
_entity.type
_entity.pdbx_description
1 polymer ?
#
loop_
_entity_poly.entity_id
_entity_poly.type
_entity_poly.pdbx_seq_one_letter_code
_entity_poly.pdbx_strand_id
1 'polypeptide(L)'
;KLARAEKLLQRLRREARSVKESRVPLHLAEKDIELRELQDINQSGLQQLAELSTRYAEVAPVLRRYMGEKGLSLPVVRAGTKASTGSVLSTHRSLISEDSHMSWGSGPSSQAPSVILLDPDFSQPACKGAGDSKKKSSGSQKKSK
;
A
#
# COMPACT_ATOMS: atom_id res chain seq x y z
N LYS A 1 6.19 -8.63 -51.18
CA LYS A 1 5.30 -9.34 -50.23
C LYS A 1 6.04 -9.76 -48.96
N LEU A 2 7.26 -10.31 -49.08
CA LEU A 2 8.09 -10.78 -47.97
C LEU A 2 8.42 -9.70 -46.91
N ALA A 3 8.92 -8.53 -47.31
CA ALA A 3 9.23 -7.42 -46.38
C ALA A 3 8.01 -6.92 -45.55
N ARG A 4 6.79 -7.00 -46.11
CA ARG A 4 5.57 -6.66 -45.36
C ARG A 4 5.26 -7.71 -44.30
N ALA A 5 5.48 -9.00 -44.60
CA ALA A 5 5.30 -10.09 -43.67
C ALA A 5 6.31 -10.00 -42.51
N GLU A 6 7.58 -9.69 -42.80
CA GLU A 6 8.61 -9.51 -41.77
C GLU A 6 8.27 -8.37 -40.80
N LYS A 7 7.79 -7.23 -41.32
CA LYS A 7 7.37 -6.09 -40.50
C LYS A 7 6.21 -6.45 -39.58
N LEU A 8 5.24 -7.22 -40.07
CA LEU A 8 4.12 -7.73 -39.26
C LEU A 8 4.61 -8.69 -38.19
N LEU A 9 5.51 -9.62 -38.53
CA LEU A 9 6.06 -10.59 -37.60
C LEU A 9 6.87 -9.91 -36.48
N GLN A 10 7.68 -8.91 -36.82
CA GLN A 10 8.40 -8.10 -35.83
C GLN A 10 7.46 -7.34 -34.90
N ARG A 11 6.36 -6.77 -35.44
CA ARG A 11 5.35 -6.08 -34.65
C ARG A 11 4.67 -7.04 -33.68
N LEU A 12 4.19 -8.19 -34.16
CA LEU A 12 3.57 -9.22 -33.33
C LEU A 12 4.53 -9.75 -32.26
N ARG A 13 5.82 -9.91 -32.57
CA ARG A 13 6.82 -10.29 -31.57
C ARG A 13 7.01 -9.23 -30.48
N ARG A 14 6.97 -7.94 -30.82
CA ARG A 14 7.04 -6.86 -29.83
C ARG A 14 5.80 -6.84 -28.95
N GLU A 15 4.61 -6.92 -29.56
CA GLU A 15 3.33 -6.97 -28.83
C GLU A 15 3.24 -8.20 -27.90
N ALA A 16 3.68 -9.37 -28.38
CA ALA A 16 3.73 -10.59 -27.57
C ALA A 16 4.71 -10.50 -26.40
N ARG A 17 5.82 -9.76 -26.53
CA ARG A 17 6.76 -9.53 -25.43
C ARG A 17 6.20 -8.53 -24.43
N SER A 18 5.66 -7.39 -24.89
CA SER A 18 5.12 -6.37 -23.99
C SER A 18 3.99 -6.89 -23.10
N VAL A 19 3.13 -7.76 -23.62
CA VAL A 19 2.05 -8.40 -22.82
C VAL A 19 2.60 -9.34 -21.75
N LYS A 20 3.69 -10.07 -22.04
CA LYS A 20 4.32 -10.97 -21.07
C LYS A 20 5.09 -10.17 -20.01
N GLU A 21 5.84 -9.16 -20.44
CA GLU A 21 6.63 -8.29 -19.57
C GLU A 21 5.75 -7.46 -18.64
N SER A 22 4.54 -7.05 -19.04
CA SER A 22 3.63 -6.34 -18.13
C SER A 22 2.96 -7.25 -17.10
N ARG A 23 2.75 -8.53 -17.44
CA ARG A 23 2.03 -9.48 -16.58
C ARG A 23 2.89 -10.06 -15.46
N VAL A 24 4.19 -10.25 -15.72
CA VAL A 24 5.10 -10.86 -14.74
C VAL A 24 5.31 -9.99 -13.49
N PRO A 25 5.61 -8.68 -13.59
CA PRO A 25 5.78 -7.82 -12.41
C PRO A 25 4.51 -7.69 -11.58
N LEU A 26 3.34 -7.60 -12.24
CA LEU A 26 2.06 -7.54 -11.54
C LEU A 26 1.78 -8.82 -10.76
N HIS A 27 1.99 -9.98 -11.39
CA HIS A 27 1.75 -11.26 -10.72
C HIS A 27 2.69 -11.47 -9.53
N LEU A 28 3.96 -11.05 -9.64
CA LEU A 28 4.90 -11.10 -8.52
C LEU A 28 4.49 -10.14 -7.40
N ALA A 29 4.01 -8.94 -7.71
CA ALA A 29 3.52 -7.99 -6.72
C ALA A 29 2.27 -8.52 -5.99
N GLU A 30 1.32 -9.12 -6.71
CA GLU A 30 0.14 -9.79 -6.12
C GLU A 30 0.56 -10.88 -5.14
N LYS A 31 1.53 -11.73 -5.54
CA LYS A 31 2.03 -12.81 -4.69
C LYS A 31 2.79 -12.30 -3.47
N ASP A 32 3.55 -11.21 -3.60
CA ASP A 32 4.24 -10.57 -2.47
C ASP A 32 3.25 -10.00 -1.45
N ILE A 33 2.18 -9.36 -1.92
CA ILE A 33 1.10 -8.85 -1.06
C ILE A 33 0.43 -10.00 -0.31
N GLU A 34 0.02 -11.06 -1.02
CA GLU A 34 -0.60 -12.25 -0.43
C GLU A 34 0.31 -12.90 0.63
N LEU A 35 1.61 -13.02 0.34
CA LEU A 35 2.58 -13.54 1.30
C LEU A 35 2.67 -12.68 2.57
N ARG A 36 2.66 -11.36 2.42
CA ARG A 36 2.74 -10.43 3.54
C ARG A 36 1.49 -10.51 4.41
N GLU A 37 0.31 -10.54 3.80
CA GLU A 37 -0.96 -10.69 4.50
C GLU A 37 -1.00 -12.01 5.29
N LEU A 38 -0.55 -13.12 4.69
CA LEU A 38 -0.47 -14.40 5.38
C LEU A 38 0.53 -14.39 6.54
N GLN A 39 1.66 -13.69 6.40
CA GLN A 39 2.62 -13.51 7.48
C GLN A 39 2.01 -12.73 8.64
N ASP A 40 1.31 -11.62 8.36
CA ASP A 40 0.66 -10.78 9.36
C ASP A 40 -0.43 -11.56 10.12
N ILE A 41 -1.24 -12.34 9.40
CA ILE A 41 -2.27 -13.21 9.99
C ILE A 41 -1.63 -14.26 10.92
N ASN A 42 -0.55 -14.90 10.46
CA ASN A 42 0.15 -15.93 11.24
C ASN A 42 0.74 -15.33 12.52
N GLN A 43 1.42 -14.18 12.40
CA GLN A 43 2.00 -13.48 13.54
C GLN A 43 0.93 -13.04 14.55
N SER A 44 -0.20 -12.53 14.06
CA SER A 44 -1.35 -12.16 14.90
C SER A 44 -1.91 -13.38 15.65
N GLY A 45 -2.09 -14.52 14.97
CA GLY A 45 -2.55 -15.76 15.59
C GLY A 45 -1.60 -16.27 16.67
N LEU A 46 -0.28 -16.26 16.41
CA LEU A 46 0.73 -16.64 17.40
C LEU A 46 0.72 -15.71 18.61
N GLN A 47 0.55 -14.41 18.40
CA GLN A 47 0.42 -13.42 19.47
C GLN A 47 -0.81 -13.71 20.34
N GLN A 48 -1.96 -13.99 19.74
CA GLN A 48 -3.18 -14.33 20.48
C GLN A 48 -3.01 -15.61 21.30
N LEU A 49 -2.37 -16.64 20.76
CA LEU A 49 -2.06 -17.87 21.49
C LEU A 49 -1.14 -17.61 22.68
N ALA A 50 -0.13 -16.76 22.51
CA ALA A 50 0.80 -16.40 23.56
C ALA A 50 0.10 -15.63 24.70
N GLU A 51 -0.80 -14.70 24.35
CA GLU A 51 -1.64 -14.00 25.32
C GLU A 51 -2.57 -14.94 26.06
N LEU A 52 -3.21 -15.88 25.35
CA LEU A 52 -4.07 -16.89 25.94
C LEU A 52 -3.30 -17.73 26.96
N SER A 53 -2.09 -18.16 26.61
CA SER A 53 -1.22 -18.92 27.53
C SER A 53 -0.78 -18.13 28.77
N THR A 54 -0.76 -16.80 28.68
CA THR A 54 -0.41 -15.90 29.79
C THR A 54 -1.63 -15.65 30.70
N ARG A 55 -2.83 -15.55 30.12
CA ARG A 55 -4.09 -15.36 30.86
C ARG A 55 -4.57 -16.64 31.55
N TYR A 56 -4.33 -17.79 30.92
CA TYR A 56 -4.82 -19.10 31.35
C TYR A 56 -3.64 -20.08 31.47
N ALA A 57 -3.09 -20.19 32.68
CA ALA A 57 -1.88 -20.97 32.96
C ALA A 57 -2.04 -22.47 32.66
N GLU A 58 -3.26 -23.00 32.76
CA GLU A 58 -3.65 -24.37 32.45
C GLU A 58 -3.52 -24.71 30.96
N VAL A 59 -3.62 -23.72 30.08
CA VAL A 59 -3.53 -23.93 28.62
C VAL A 59 -2.08 -23.93 28.14
N ALA A 60 -1.20 -23.22 28.85
CA ALA A 60 0.21 -23.09 28.51
C ALA A 60 0.96 -24.42 28.28
N PRO A 61 0.84 -25.48 29.11
CA PRO A 61 1.53 -26.75 28.85
C PRO A 61 1.04 -27.46 27.59
N VAL A 62 -0.25 -27.38 27.26
CA VAL A 62 -0.84 -27.99 26.06
C VAL A 62 -0.33 -27.27 24.82
N LEU A 63 -0.36 -25.93 24.81
CA LEU A 63 0.15 -25.12 23.71
C LEU A 63 1.64 -25.35 23.47
N ARG A 64 2.46 -25.38 24.52
CA ARG A 64 3.90 -25.63 24.38
C ARG A 64 4.20 -26.99 23.76
N ARG A 65 3.45 -28.04 24.15
CA ARG A 65 3.61 -29.38 23.56
C ARG A 65 3.27 -29.34 22.08
N TYR A 66 2.09 -28.84 21.73
CA TYR A 66 1.63 -28.81 20.34
C TYR A 66 2.53 -27.96 19.44
N MET A 67 2.93 -26.77 19.91
CA MET A 67 3.86 -25.90 19.20
C MET A 67 5.23 -26.58 19.00
N GLY A 68 5.74 -27.24 20.04
CA GLY A 68 6.99 -28.00 19.98
C GLY A 68 6.96 -29.13 18.96
N GLU A 69 5.86 -29.90 18.89
CA GLU A 69 5.65 -30.94 17.88
C GLU A 69 5.64 -30.39 16.45
N LYS A 70 5.24 -29.13 16.27
CA LYS A 70 5.24 -28.43 14.98
C LYS A 70 6.51 -27.64 14.71
N GLY A 71 7.49 -27.65 15.62
CA GLY A 71 8.73 -26.86 15.49
C GLY A 71 8.49 -25.35 15.55
N LEU A 72 7.41 -24.92 16.20
CA LEU A 72 7.03 -23.52 16.34
C LEU A 72 7.26 -23.03 17.78
N SER A 73 7.44 -21.72 17.93
CA SER A 73 7.59 -21.06 19.23
C SER A 73 6.61 -19.90 19.34
N LEU A 74 6.03 -19.72 20.53
CA LEU A 74 5.20 -18.56 20.82
C LEU A 74 6.06 -17.30 21.00
N PRO A 75 5.60 -16.13 20.54
CA PRO A 75 6.25 -14.86 20.82
C PRO A 75 6.21 -14.54 22.32
N VAL A 76 7.19 -13.76 22.78
CA VAL A 76 7.24 -13.31 24.17
C VAL A 76 6.23 -12.18 24.38
N VAL A 77 5.21 -12.42 25.19
CA VAL A 77 4.24 -11.39 25.60
C VAL A 77 4.78 -10.65 26.81
N ARG A 78 5.01 -9.34 26.70
CA ARG A 78 5.31 -8.49 27.87
C ARG A 78 4.00 -8.12 28.56
N ALA A 79 3.89 -8.43 29.85
CA ALA A 79 2.76 -8.00 30.66
C ALA A 79 2.67 -6.46 30.65
N GLY A 80 1.52 -5.92 30.23
CA GLY A 80 1.22 -4.47 30.25
C GLY A 80 1.14 -3.76 28.90
N THR A 81 1.58 -4.38 27.79
CA THR A 81 1.39 -3.80 26.46
C THR A 81 0.07 -4.27 25.87
N LYS A 82 -0.91 -3.37 25.78
CA LYS A 82 -2.10 -3.57 24.94
C LYS A 82 -1.59 -3.74 23.51
N ALA A 83 -1.80 -4.91 22.91
CA ALA A 83 -1.38 -5.17 21.54
C ALA A 83 -2.08 -4.18 20.61
N SER A 84 -1.38 -3.13 20.19
CA SER A 84 -1.83 -2.28 19.11
C SER A 84 -1.63 -3.09 17.83
N THR A 85 -2.70 -3.66 17.30
CA THR A 85 -2.75 -4.42 16.03
C THR A 85 -2.62 -3.49 14.81
N GLY A 86 -1.75 -2.49 14.88
CA GLY A 86 -1.56 -1.47 13.86
C GLY A 86 -0.08 -1.22 13.64
N SER A 87 0.57 -2.09 12.89
CA SER A 87 1.94 -1.85 12.41
C SER A 87 1.88 -1.20 11.02
N VAL A 88 1.80 0.13 10.99
CA VAL A 88 2.30 0.92 9.86
C VAL A 88 3.82 0.96 9.94
N LEU A 89 4.49 -0.10 9.46
CA LEU A 89 5.93 -0.09 9.21
C LEU A 89 6.18 0.17 7.72
N SER A 90 6.14 1.45 7.33
CA SER A 90 6.66 1.87 6.03
C SER A 90 8.18 1.72 6.03
N THR A 91 8.69 0.57 5.58
CA THR A 91 10.13 0.42 5.32
C THR A 91 10.43 1.06 3.96
N HIS A 92 10.56 2.39 3.94
CA HIS A 92 11.19 3.09 2.82
C HIS A 92 12.70 2.84 2.86
N ARG A 93 13.16 1.72 2.34
CA ARG A 93 14.58 1.54 1.98
C ARG A 93 14.82 2.22 0.64
N SER A 94 14.94 3.55 0.66
CA SER A 94 15.38 4.30 -0.52
C SER A 94 16.86 4.01 -0.76
N LEU A 95 17.17 3.36 -1.87
CA LEU A 95 18.52 3.25 -2.42
C LEU A 95 18.87 4.61 -3.03
N ILE A 96 19.34 5.53 -2.21
CA ILE A 96 19.91 6.81 -2.67
C ILE A 96 21.38 6.57 -3.00
N SER A 97 21.68 6.67 -4.29
CA SER A 97 23.03 6.67 -4.85
C SER A 97 23.87 7.80 -4.24
N GLU A 98 25.14 7.48 -3.99
CA GLU A 98 26.23 8.39 -3.67
C GLU A 98 26.33 9.51 -4.72
N ASP A 99 26.25 10.78 -4.29
CA ASP A 99 27.19 11.82 -4.74
C ASP A 99 27.14 13.08 -3.84
N SER A 100 28.33 13.67 -3.65
CA SER A 100 28.65 15.03 -3.20
C SER A 100 28.63 15.41 -1.69
N HIS A 101 29.81 15.25 -1.07
CA HIS A 101 30.67 16.33 -0.54
C HIS A 101 30.10 17.42 0.43
N MET A 102 30.57 17.29 1.69
CA MET A 102 31.04 18.30 2.68
C MET A 102 30.12 19.44 3.17
N SER A 103 29.78 19.41 4.47
CA SER A 103 30.36 20.33 5.47
C SER A 103 29.90 20.06 6.90
N TRP A 104 30.86 20.24 7.82
CA TRP A 104 30.79 20.14 9.27
C TRP A 104 29.66 20.96 9.94
N GLY A 105 29.06 20.38 10.97
CA GLY A 105 28.24 21.09 11.95
C GLY A 105 27.77 20.15 13.06
N SER A 106 28.53 20.08 14.15
CA SER A 106 28.17 19.34 15.36
C SER A 106 27.04 20.05 16.10
N GLY A 107 25.95 19.31 16.41
CA GLY A 107 24.92 19.72 17.36
C GLY A 107 23.88 18.60 17.54
N PRO A 108 23.45 18.26 18.77
CA PRO A 108 22.48 17.20 19.01
C PRO A 108 21.09 17.72 18.63
N SER A 109 20.68 17.50 17.38
CA SER A 109 19.33 17.81 16.94
C SER A 109 18.40 16.68 17.38
N SER A 110 17.63 16.93 18.45
CA SER A 110 16.44 16.16 18.81
C SER A 110 15.51 16.09 17.60
N GLN A 111 15.51 14.96 16.91
CA GLN A 111 14.69 14.70 15.72
C GLN A 111 13.23 14.51 16.16
N ALA A 112 12.52 15.61 16.37
CA ALA A 112 11.07 15.58 16.45
C ALA A 112 10.52 15.23 15.04
N PRO A 113 9.56 14.30 14.92
CA PRO A 113 8.96 13.97 13.63
C PRO A 113 8.23 15.19 13.06
N SER A 114 8.56 15.55 11.83
CA SER A 114 7.87 16.59 11.06
C SER A 114 6.45 16.10 10.73
N VAL A 115 5.44 16.78 11.28
CA VAL A 115 4.03 16.58 10.91
C VAL A 115 3.72 17.54 9.78
N ILE A 116 3.48 17.01 8.58
CA ILE A 116 2.98 17.80 7.45
C ILE A 116 1.46 17.82 7.56
N LEU A 117 0.91 18.99 7.89
CA LEU A 117 -0.54 19.22 7.87
C LEU A 117 -0.94 19.50 6.41
N LEU A 118 -1.62 18.54 5.78
CA LEU A 118 -2.21 18.75 4.46
C LEU A 118 -3.59 19.39 4.67
N ASP A 119 -3.69 20.70 4.41
CA ASP A 119 -4.99 21.36 4.29
C ASP A 119 -5.64 20.91 2.96
N PRO A 120 -6.82 20.28 2.98
CA PRO A 120 -7.54 19.97 1.76
C PRO A 120 -8.23 21.24 1.26
N ASP A 121 -7.57 21.94 0.34
CA ASP A 121 -8.13 23.12 -0.29
C ASP A 121 -9.18 22.71 -1.33
N PHE A 122 -10.46 22.71 -0.94
CA PHE A 122 -11.59 22.41 -1.83
C PHE A 122 -11.96 23.57 -2.77
N SER A 123 -11.09 24.56 -2.94
CA SER A 123 -11.37 25.78 -3.69
C SER A 123 -10.70 25.78 -5.08
N GLN A 124 -10.99 24.80 -5.93
CA GLN A 124 -10.77 24.95 -7.37
C GLN A 124 -12.10 25.01 -8.15
N PRO A 125 -12.42 26.15 -8.79
CA PRO A 125 -13.47 26.18 -9.80
C PRO A 125 -12.97 25.47 -11.06
N ALA A 126 -13.75 24.49 -11.52
CA ALA A 126 -13.49 23.76 -12.76
C ALA A 126 -13.23 24.71 -13.94
N CYS A 127 -12.16 24.39 -14.68
CA CYS A 127 -11.72 25.11 -15.86
C CYS A 127 -12.87 25.31 -16.86
N LYS A 128 -13.12 26.57 -17.23
CA LYS A 128 -14.03 26.97 -18.32
C LYS A 128 -13.35 26.84 -19.68
N GLY A 129 -14.07 26.25 -20.62
CA GLY A 129 -13.85 26.30 -22.08
C GLY A 129 -14.49 25.06 -22.71
N ALA A 130 -15.42 25.10 -23.66
CA ALA A 130 -15.77 26.12 -24.65
C ALA A 130 -17.30 26.16 -24.83
N GLY A 131 -17.81 27.33 -25.27
CA GLY A 131 -19.22 27.53 -25.53
C GLY A 131 -19.71 26.85 -26.80
N ASP A 132 -21.01 26.61 -26.86
CA ASP A 132 -21.84 27.10 -27.96
C ASP A 132 -23.33 27.10 -27.51
N SER A 133 -24.12 27.76 -28.32
CA SER A 133 -25.30 28.59 -28.12
C SER A 133 -26.67 27.90 -27.90
N LYS A 134 -27.69 28.77 -27.66
CA LYS A 134 -29.16 28.58 -27.75
C LYS A 134 -29.83 27.86 -26.57
N LYS A 135 -30.97 28.29 -26.02
CA LYS A 135 -32.04 29.20 -26.47
C LYS A 135 -32.84 29.62 -25.22
N LYS A 136 -33.00 30.92 -24.97
CA LYS A 136 -34.04 31.43 -24.06
C LYS A 136 -35.38 31.45 -24.81
N SER A 137 -36.40 30.78 -24.28
CA SER A 137 -37.80 31.11 -24.59
C SER A 137 -38.55 31.23 -23.27
N SER A 138 -38.89 32.48 -22.95
CA SER A 138 -39.68 32.91 -21.81
C SER A 138 -41.15 32.50 -21.96
N GLY A 139 -41.64 31.68 -21.03
CA GLY A 139 -43.06 31.51 -20.78
C GLY A 139 -43.44 32.32 -19.54
N SER A 140 -44.28 33.34 -19.71
CA SER A 140 -45.08 33.89 -18.61
C SER A 140 -46.27 34.64 -19.20
N GLN A 141 -47.43 34.02 -19.02
CA GLN A 141 -48.75 34.56 -19.31
C GLN A 141 -49.04 35.76 -18.40
N LYS A 142 -49.64 36.82 -18.95
CA LYS A 142 -50.40 37.77 -18.15
C LYS A 142 -51.62 38.28 -18.92
N LYS A 143 -52.71 38.29 -18.17
CA LYS A 143 -54.14 38.46 -18.43
C LYS A 143 -54.54 39.87 -18.88
N SER A 144 -55.81 39.98 -19.31
CA SER A 144 -56.67 41.18 -19.52
C SER A 144 -56.76 41.58 -21.00
N LYS A 145 -57.93 41.80 -21.60
CA LYS A 145 -59.24 42.23 -21.10
C LYS A 145 -60.32 41.81 -22.09
#